data_AF-A0A1I7W1M7-F1
#
_entry.id   AF-A0A1I7W1M7-F1
#
_cell.length_a   1.000
_cell.length_b   1.000
_cell.length_c   1.000
_cell.angle_alpha   90.00
_cell.angle_beta   90.00
_cell.angle_gamma   90.00
#
_symmetry.space_group_name_H-M   'P 1'
#
loop_
_entity.id
_entity.type
_entity.pdbx_description
1 polymer ?
#
loop_
_entity_poly.entity_id
_entity_poly.type
_entity_poly.pdbx_seq_one_letter_code
_entity_poly.pdbx_strand_id
1 'polypeptide(L)'
;MRSAVMCRALSKALQRHVSAMAVCSGIRMPQVLIARQVSSTRQLNNELIDALKNEITAEKQLEKENLRGEQAPKISGFEITTDGANVQLAKIHGKEKINVYFNVNHSVDMEGEEDEDEGVPLALPSLTIEIIKAQQRLCFYLDLCENEDAAEANERFDFRVAEFYIAPASKGTEDEDVPESVYSSSGKYIDPTLHDLLFNHYLAERGFDQKFCREVVDFATHYEHSQYVKLLTDIQSFVSR
;
A
#
# COMPACT_ATOMS: atom_id res chain seq x y z
N MET A 1 14.40 -6.65 -19.98
CA MET A 1 13.49 -7.04 -21.08
C MET A 1 12.09 -6.58 -20.69
N ARG A 2 11.59 -5.53 -21.35
CA ARG A 2 10.26 -4.95 -21.13
C ARG A 2 9.16 -5.97 -21.45
N SER A 3 8.09 -5.98 -20.67
CA SER A 3 6.78 -6.23 -21.26
C SER A 3 5.71 -5.48 -20.47
N ALA A 4 5.09 -4.54 -21.17
CA ALA A 4 3.93 -3.80 -20.74
C ALA A 4 2.75 -4.18 -21.64
N VAL A 5 1.55 -4.07 -21.06
CA VAL A 5 0.24 -3.84 -21.68
C VAL A 5 -0.37 -4.98 -22.52
N MET A 6 -1.53 -5.50 -22.10
CA MET A 6 -2.84 -5.11 -22.63
C MET A 6 -3.92 -6.16 -22.32
N CYS A 7 -4.98 -5.67 -21.69
CA CYS A 7 -6.33 -6.20 -21.69
C CYS A 7 -6.84 -6.46 -23.12
N ARG A 8 -7.45 -7.61 -23.39
CA ARG A 8 -8.39 -7.81 -24.51
C ARG A 8 -9.33 -8.97 -24.23
N ALA A 9 -10.58 -8.63 -23.90
CA ALA A 9 -11.72 -9.50 -24.06
C ALA A 9 -11.96 -9.77 -25.56
N LEU A 10 -12.14 -11.04 -25.94
CA LEU A 10 -12.70 -11.41 -27.23
C LEU A 10 -13.73 -12.51 -27.06
N SER A 11 -14.96 -12.13 -27.37
CA SER A 11 -16.09 -13.01 -27.63
C SER A 11 -16.10 -13.39 -29.12
N LYS A 12 -16.65 -14.58 -29.42
CA LYS A 12 -17.34 -15.05 -30.65
C LYS A 12 -16.73 -16.29 -31.28
N ALA A 13 -17.58 -17.31 -31.41
CA ALA A 13 -17.74 -18.25 -32.54
C ALA A 13 -18.59 -19.42 -31.99
N LEU A 14 -19.47 -20.15 -32.67
CA LEU A 14 -20.09 -20.29 -34.00
C LEU A 14 -21.19 -21.37 -33.69
N GLN A 15 -22.30 -21.61 -34.37
CA GLN A 15 -22.55 -21.77 -35.80
C GLN A 15 -24.04 -22.07 -35.98
N ARG A 16 -24.56 -21.71 -37.15
CA ARG A 16 -25.93 -21.98 -37.62
C ARG A 16 -26.10 -23.44 -38.01
N HIS A 17 -27.30 -24.00 -37.81
CA HIS A 17 -27.94 -24.88 -38.80
C HIS A 17 -29.46 -24.70 -38.78
N VAL A 18 -30.02 -24.61 -39.99
CA VAL A 18 -31.45 -24.47 -40.30
C VAL A 18 -31.98 -25.84 -40.68
N SER A 19 -33.18 -26.22 -40.23
CA SER A 19 -34.13 -27.00 -41.05
C SER A 19 -35.54 -27.09 -40.47
N ALA A 20 -36.49 -26.72 -41.34
CA ALA A 20 -37.86 -27.21 -41.58
C ALA A 20 -38.94 -27.20 -40.47
N MET A 21 -40.06 -26.56 -40.84
CA MET A 21 -41.36 -26.57 -40.18
C MET A 21 -42.05 -27.94 -40.20
N ALA A 22 -42.77 -28.25 -39.12
CA ALA A 22 -44.01 -29.02 -39.16
C ALA A 22 -44.99 -28.46 -38.12
N VAL A 23 -46.20 -28.14 -38.57
CA VAL A 23 -47.33 -27.67 -37.77
C VAL A 23 -48.01 -28.86 -37.12
N CYS A 24 -48.27 -28.82 -35.80
CA CYS A 24 -49.38 -29.54 -35.19
C CYS A 24 -49.84 -28.89 -33.88
N SER A 25 -51.14 -28.62 -33.87
CA SER A 25 -52.07 -28.27 -32.79
C SER A 25 -51.68 -28.60 -31.34
N GLY A 26 -51.71 -27.55 -30.51
CA GLY A 26 -52.43 -27.52 -29.23
C GLY A 26 -51.96 -28.44 -28.10
N ILE A 27 -51.19 -27.90 -27.16
CA ILE A 27 -51.28 -28.15 -25.72
C ILE A 27 -50.86 -26.88 -24.98
N ARG A 28 -51.68 -26.47 -24.01
CA ARG A 28 -51.52 -25.33 -23.11
C ARG A 28 -50.32 -25.60 -22.19
N MET A 29 -49.21 -24.88 -22.37
CA MET A 29 -48.12 -24.90 -21.39
C MET A 29 -48.38 -23.88 -20.26
N PRO A 30 -48.07 -24.22 -19.00
CA PRO A 30 -48.13 -23.25 -17.93
C PRO A 30 -47.07 -22.18 -18.18
N GLN A 31 -47.46 -20.90 -18.10
CA GLN A 31 -46.50 -19.82 -17.94
C GLN A 31 -45.73 -20.10 -16.65
N VAL A 32 -44.51 -20.62 -16.78
CA VAL A 32 -43.55 -20.57 -15.68
C VAL A 32 -43.23 -19.10 -15.49
N LEU A 33 -43.86 -18.53 -14.47
CA LEU A 33 -43.45 -17.25 -13.91
C LEU A 33 -41.97 -17.37 -13.56
N ILE A 34 -41.11 -16.64 -14.27
CA ILE A 34 -39.77 -16.31 -13.76
C ILE A 34 -40.02 -15.36 -12.58
N ALA A 35 -40.41 -15.92 -11.45
CA ALA A 35 -40.51 -15.24 -10.20
C ALA A 35 -39.13 -15.31 -9.52
N ARG A 36 -38.53 -14.13 -9.40
CA ARG A 36 -37.60 -13.75 -8.32
C ARG A 36 -36.29 -14.54 -8.20
N GLN A 37 -35.32 -14.16 -9.02
CA GLN A 37 -33.91 -14.21 -8.60
C GLN A 37 -33.43 -12.88 -7.97
N VAL A 38 -34.33 -11.89 -7.86
CA VAL A 38 -34.05 -10.54 -7.30
C VAL A 38 -34.16 -10.50 -5.77
N SER A 39 -34.81 -11.50 -5.14
CA SER A 39 -35.02 -11.52 -3.69
C SER A 39 -33.78 -11.96 -2.92
N SER A 40 -33.02 -12.92 -3.47
CA SER A 40 -31.82 -13.48 -2.84
C SER A 40 -30.65 -12.49 -2.87
N THR A 41 -30.48 -11.74 -3.97
CA THR A 41 -29.45 -10.71 -4.07
C THR A 41 -29.69 -9.53 -3.13
N ARG A 42 -30.95 -9.10 -2.96
CA ARG A 42 -31.29 -8.05 -1.97
C ARG A 42 -31.05 -8.48 -0.53
N GLN A 43 -31.29 -9.76 -0.21
CA GLN A 43 -31.06 -10.28 1.13
C GLN A 43 -29.56 -10.33 1.46
N LEU A 44 -28.74 -10.81 0.52
CA LEU A 44 -27.28 -10.81 0.64
C LEU A 44 -26.71 -9.39 0.77
N ASN A 45 -27.24 -8.42 0.01
CA ASN A 45 -26.79 -7.03 0.12
C ASN A 45 -27.07 -6.44 1.51
N ASN A 46 -28.23 -6.75 2.11
CA ASN A 46 -28.55 -6.27 3.45
C ASN A 46 -27.64 -6.91 4.52
N GLU A 47 -27.43 -8.22 4.44
CA GLU A 47 -26.52 -8.93 5.35
C GLU A 47 -25.09 -8.39 5.24
N LEU A 48 -24.61 -8.14 4.03
CA LEU A 48 -23.29 -7.54 3.78
C LEU A 48 -23.21 -6.10 4.32
N ILE A 49 -24.23 -5.28 4.10
CA ILE A 49 -24.27 -3.90 4.62
C ILE A 49 -24.20 -3.89 6.14
N ASP A 50 -24.94 -4.77 6.81
CA ASP A 50 -24.96 -4.83 8.27
C ASP A 50 -23.65 -5.37 8.83
N ALA A 51 -23.04 -6.36 8.18
CA ALA A 51 -21.68 -6.81 8.50
C ALA A 51 -20.66 -5.66 8.36
N LEU A 52 -20.69 -4.90 7.26
CA LEU A 52 -19.80 -3.75 7.05
C LEU A 52 -20.03 -2.64 8.09
N LYS A 53 -21.28 -2.38 8.53
CA LYS A 53 -21.54 -1.39 9.60
C LYS A 53 -20.90 -1.81 10.91
N ASN A 54 -21.05 -3.09 11.26
CA ASN A 54 -20.49 -3.63 12.50
C ASN A 54 -18.96 -3.55 12.45
N GLU A 55 -18.36 -3.96 11.33
CA GLU A 55 -16.91 -3.90 11.12
C GLU A 55 -16.38 -2.46 11.22
N ILE A 56 -16.94 -1.52 10.44
CA ILE A 56 -16.52 -0.11 10.48
C ILE A 56 -16.65 0.47 11.90
N THR A 57 -17.65 0.04 12.67
CA THR A 57 -17.84 0.51 14.05
C THR A 57 -16.76 -0.05 14.97
N ALA A 58 -16.45 -1.34 14.85
CA ALA A 58 -15.38 -1.99 15.60
C ALA A 58 -14.02 -1.34 15.27
N GLU A 59 -13.69 -1.16 13.99
CA GLU A 59 -12.42 -0.59 13.56
C GLU A 59 -12.20 0.86 14.02
N LYS A 60 -13.26 1.67 14.02
CA LYS A 60 -13.22 3.04 14.56
C LYS A 60 -13.07 3.07 16.08
N GLN A 61 -13.51 2.02 16.77
CA GLN A 61 -13.30 1.90 18.21
C GLN A 61 -11.85 1.52 18.49
N LEU A 62 -11.30 0.56 17.74
CA LEU A 62 -9.90 0.16 17.81
C LEU A 62 -8.94 1.33 17.53
N GLU A 63 -9.24 2.16 16.53
CA GLU A 63 -8.44 3.36 16.23
C GLU A 63 -8.34 4.32 17.43
N LYS A 64 -9.45 4.49 18.15
CA LYS A 64 -9.53 5.38 19.32
C LYS A 64 -8.80 4.83 20.53
N GLU A 65 -8.87 3.52 20.74
CA GLU A 65 -8.29 2.85 21.90
C GLU A 65 -6.79 2.61 21.73
N ASN A 66 -6.36 2.20 20.53
CA ASN A 66 -5.04 1.61 20.31
C ASN A 66 -4.12 2.41 19.38
N LEU A 67 -4.66 3.26 18.50
CA LEU A 67 -3.89 4.00 17.48
C LEU A 67 -3.72 5.49 17.77
N ARG A 68 -3.75 5.90 19.05
CA ARG A 68 -3.61 7.30 19.50
C ARG A 68 -4.71 8.25 18.98
N GLY A 69 -5.85 7.72 18.53
CA GLY A 69 -7.03 8.49 18.12
C GLY A 69 -7.01 8.96 16.67
N GLU A 70 -7.87 9.93 16.34
CA GLU A 70 -8.10 10.38 14.95
C GLU A 70 -6.89 11.11 14.33
N GLN A 71 -5.95 11.59 15.14
CA GLN A 71 -4.82 12.37 14.64
C GLN A 71 -3.62 11.48 14.37
N ALA A 72 -3.23 11.40 13.10
CA ALA A 72 -2.04 10.67 12.68
C ALA A 72 -0.78 11.16 13.42
N PRO A 73 0.12 10.23 13.81
CA PRO A 73 1.42 10.57 14.38
C PRO A 73 2.21 11.53 13.49
N LYS A 74 3.15 12.29 14.08
CA LYS A 74 4.04 13.17 13.31
C LYS A 74 5.39 12.49 13.11
N ILE A 75 5.98 12.71 11.94
CA ILE A 75 7.36 12.32 11.65
C ILE A 75 8.23 13.57 11.80
N SER A 76 9.16 13.53 12.74
CA SER A 76 9.90 14.70 13.19
C SER A 76 10.77 15.28 12.08
N GLY A 77 10.58 16.57 11.80
CA GLY A 77 11.40 17.30 10.82
C GLY A 77 11.02 17.07 9.35
N PHE A 78 9.90 16.39 9.08
CA PHE A 78 9.35 16.23 7.74
C PHE A 78 7.97 16.88 7.62
N GLU A 79 7.71 17.45 6.44
CA GLU A 79 6.37 17.77 5.97
C GLU A 79 5.77 16.53 5.31
N ILE A 80 4.53 16.18 5.66
CA ILE A 80 3.86 14.97 5.19
C ILE A 80 2.77 15.38 4.19
N THR A 81 2.79 14.79 3.00
CA THR A 81 1.73 14.88 1.99
C THR A 81 1.23 13.49 1.66
N THR A 82 -0.08 13.36 1.40
CA THR A 82 -0.72 12.08 1.10
C THR A 82 -1.61 12.17 -0.13
N ASP A 83 -1.58 11.13 -0.97
CA ASP A 83 -2.45 10.96 -2.12
C ASP A 83 -2.87 9.49 -2.27
N GLY A 84 -4.15 9.20 -1.98
CA GLY A 84 -4.63 7.82 -1.99
C GLY A 84 -3.90 6.98 -0.94
N ALA A 85 -3.14 5.98 -1.36
CA ALA A 85 -2.28 5.16 -0.49
C ALA A 85 -0.80 5.61 -0.50
N ASN A 86 -0.46 6.62 -1.30
CA ASN A 86 0.89 7.16 -1.39
C ASN A 86 1.11 8.20 -0.30
N VAL A 87 2.31 8.17 0.28
CA VAL A 87 2.78 9.13 1.27
C VAL A 87 4.13 9.67 0.82
N GLN A 88 4.29 10.99 0.93
CA GLN A 88 5.53 11.67 0.67
C GLN A 88 5.94 12.48 1.92
N LEU A 89 7.21 12.35 2.28
CA LEU A 89 7.85 13.14 3.32
C LEU A 89 8.87 14.06 2.67
N ALA A 90 8.82 15.36 2.97
CA ALA A 90 9.75 16.33 2.43
C ALA A 90 10.46 17.11 3.55
N LYS A 91 11.78 17.31 3.41
CA LYS A 91 12.53 18.24 4.26
C LYS A 91 13.74 18.83 3.55
N ILE A 92 14.29 19.88 4.15
CA ILE A 92 15.57 20.47 3.74
C ILE A 92 16.61 20.17 4.81
N HIS A 93 17.77 19.66 4.39
CA HIS A 93 18.92 19.43 5.26
C HIS A 93 20.14 20.17 4.68
N GLY A 94 20.49 21.32 5.28
CA GLY A 94 21.53 22.19 4.75
C GLY A 94 21.20 22.72 3.35
N LYS A 95 21.92 22.23 2.33
CA LYS A 95 21.70 22.58 0.90
C LYS A 95 21.04 21.46 0.11
N GLU A 96 20.58 20.42 0.79
CA GLU A 96 20.05 19.19 0.19
C GLU A 96 18.54 19.17 0.38
N LYS A 97 17.81 18.84 -0.69
CA LYS A 97 16.39 18.51 -0.60
C LYS A 97 16.26 17.02 -0.40
N ILE A 98 15.51 16.61 0.61
CA ILE A 98 15.28 15.20 0.94
C ILE A 98 13.80 14.91 0.75
N ASN A 99 13.51 13.92 -0.08
CA ASN A 99 12.17 13.36 -0.24
C ASN A 99 12.20 11.89 0.20
N VAL A 100 11.13 11.44 0.83
CA VAL A 100 10.88 10.03 1.11
C VAL A 100 9.51 9.68 0.55
N TYR A 101 9.41 8.55 -0.12
CA TYR A 101 8.17 8.05 -0.70
C TYR A 101 7.89 6.65 -0.18
N PHE A 102 6.63 6.39 0.17
CA PHE A 102 6.17 5.04 0.49
C PHE A 102 4.69 4.89 0.20
N ASN A 103 4.24 3.65 0.14
CA ASN A 103 2.85 3.29 -0.12
C ASN A 103 2.38 2.30 0.94
N VAL A 104 1.18 2.49 1.48
CA VAL A 104 0.62 1.64 2.55
C VAL A 104 -0.16 0.42 2.03
N ASN A 105 -0.27 0.24 0.71
CA ASN A 105 -0.87 -0.97 0.15
C ASN A 105 0.03 -2.18 0.47
N HIS A 106 -0.57 -3.24 0.99
CA HIS A 106 0.13 -4.49 1.31
C HIS A 106 1.33 -4.29 2.26
N SER A 107 1.30 -3.25 3.10
CA SER A 107 2.40 -2.96 4.03
C SER A 107 2.21 -3.60 5.40
N VAL A 108 1.03 -4.14 5.73
CA VAL A 108 0.79 -4.81 7.01
C VAL A 108 1.53 -6.14 7.03
N ASP A 109 2.44 -6.29 7.99
CA ASP A 109 3.14 -7.54 8.21
C ASP A 109 2.24 -8.51 8.97
N MET A 110 1.95 -9.64 8.33
CA MET A 110 1.13 -10.73 8.86
C MET A 110 1.96 -12.00 9.11
N GLU A 111 3.29 -11.94 8.93
CA GLU A 111 4.19 -13.09 9.07
C GLU A 111 4.73 -13.28 10.49
N GLY A 112 4.39 -12.40 11.42
CA GLY A 112 4.61 -12.62 12.86
C GLY A 112 3.82 -13.85 13.34
N GLU A 113 4.47 -14.73 14.11
CA GLU A 113 3.80 -15.90 14.70
C GLU A 113 2.50 -15.45 15.39
N GLU A 114 1.43 -16.21 15.18
CA GLU A 114 0.12 -16.06 15.83
C GLU A 114 0.25 -16.32 17.34
N ASP A 115 1.09 -15.56 18.04
CA ASP A 115 1.05 -15.50 19.49
C ASP A 115 -0.24 -14.74 19.84
N GLU A 116 -1.12 -15.41 20.59
CA GLU A 116 -2.46 -14.99 20.99
C GLU A 116 -2.52 -13.69 21.85
N ASP A 117 -1.43 -12.91 21.92
CA ASP A 117 -1.31 -11.68 22.69
C ASP A 117 -1.33 -10.41 21.78
N GLU A 118 -2.55 -9.92 21.54
CA GLU A 118 -2.93 -8.48 21.58
C GLU A 118 -2.03 -7.43 20.88
N GLY A 119 -1.36 -7.75 19.78
CA GLY A 119 -0.64 -6.77 18.96
C GLY A 119 -1.53 -6.11 17.91
N VAL A 120 -1.57 -4.77 17.87
CA VAL A 120 -2.12 -4.06 16.69
C VAL A 120 -1.25 -4.39 15.47
N PRO A 121 -1.82 -4.82 14.33
CA PRO A 121 -1.03 -5.13 13.12
C PRO A 121 -0.14 -3.95 12.75
N LEU A 122 1.13 -4.22 12.44
CA LEU A 122 2.10 -3.18 12.11
C LEU A 122 2.26 -3.04 10.60
N ALA A 123 2.26 -1.80 10.13
CA ALA A 123 2.59 -1.49 8.73
C ALA A 123 4.09 -1.20 8.57
N LEU A 124 4.77 -2.04 7.80
CA LEU A 124 6.19 -1.96 7.43
C LEU A 124 6.35 -1.71 5.92
N PRO A 125 5.98 -0.52 5.40
CA PRO A 125 6.12 -0.25 3.97
C PRO A 125 7.59 -0.11 3.56
N SER A 126 7.92 -0.56 2.35
CA SER A 126 9.21 -0.21 1.73
C SER A 126 9.27 1.29 1.44
N LEU A 127 10.46 1.87 1.65
CA LEU A 127 10.71 3.30 1.52
C LEU A 127 11.62 3.58 0.33
N THR A 128 11.37 4.69 -0.37
CA THR A 128 12.32 5.27 -1.32
C THR A 128 12.79 6.61 -0.79
N ILE A 129 14.09 6.74 -0.50
CA ILE A 129 14.71 7.99 -0.09
C ILE A 129 15.42 8.61 -1.28
N GLU A 130 15.15 9.89 -1.56
CA GLU A 130 15.88 10.68 -2.54
C GLU A 130 16.58 11.87 -1.86
N ILE A 131 17.91 11.91 -1.96
CA ILE A 131 18.74 13.03 -1.51
C ILE A 131 19.21 13.81 -2.74
N ILE A 132 18.61 14.97 -2.95
CA ILE A 132 18.82 15.78 -4.15
C ILE A 132 19.90 16.82 -3.89
N LYS A 133 20.94 16.83 -4.74
CA LYS A 133 22.01 17.81 -4.76
C LYS A 133 22.27 18.30 -6.18
N ALA A 134 22.12 19.60 -6.40
CA ALA A 134 22.27 20.23 -7.71
C ALA A 134 21.43 19.52 -8.80
N GLN A 135 22.06 18.89 -9.80
CA GLN A 135 21.37 18.24 -10.93
C GLN A 135 21.28 16.71 -10.79
N GLN A 136 21.59 16.16 -9.62
CA GLN A 136 21.53 14.73 -9.35
C GLN A 136 20.78 14.43 -8.06
N ARG A 137 20.28 13.20 -7.97
CA ARG A 137 19.69 12.63 -6.76
C ARG A 137 20.33 11.28 -6.46
N LEU A 138 20.70 11.09 -5.20
CA LEU A 138 21.14 9.81 -4.67
C LEU A 138 19.91 9.13 -4.06
N CYS A 139 19.56 7.97 -4.60
CA CYS A 139 18.36 7.24 -4.25
C CYS A 139 18.71 5.96 -3.51
N PHE A 140 17.89 5.65 -2.51
CA PHE A 140 17.93 4.40 -1.76
C PHE A 140 16.53 3.81 -1.73
N TYR A 141 16.43 2.52 -2.02
CA TYR A 141 15.25 1.71 -1.77
C TYR A 141 15.51 0.86 -0.53
N LEU A 142 14.65 0.98 0.48
CA LEU A 142 14.83 0.42 1.81
C LEU A 142 13.63 -0.42 2.19
N ASP A 143 13.90 -1.54 2.86
CA ASP A 143 12.87 -2.36 3.49
C ASP A 143 12.95 -2.13 5.00
N LEU A 144 11.83 -1.74 5.61
CA LEU A 144 11.71 -1.66 7.06
C LEU A 144 11.65 -3.07 7.64
N CYS A 145 12.27 -3.28 8.80
CA CYS A 145 12.22 -4.55 9.50
C CYS A 145 12.27 -4.36 11.01
N GLU A 146 11.79 -5.36 11.74
CA GLU A 146 12.05 -5.46 13.17
C GLU A 146 13.51 -5.83 13.42
N ASN A 147 14.05 -5.28 14.50
CA ASN A 147 15.38 -5.55 15.03
C ASN A 147 15.24 -6.44 16.25
N GLU A 148 15.45 -7.74 16.05
CA GLU A 148 15.35 -8.76 17.11
C GLU A 148 16.37 -8.56 18.24
N ASP A 149 17.49 -7.89 17.95
CA ASP A 149 18.55 -7.62 18.92
C ASP A 149 18.33 -6.32 19.71
N ALA A 150 17.20 -5.62 19.51
CA ALA A 150 16.92 -4.35 20.16
C ALA A 150 16.75 -4.52 21.68
N ALA A 151 17.60 -3.84 22.47
CA ALA A 151 17.51 -3.83 23.92
C ALA A 151 16.47 -2.82 24.44
N GLU A 152 16.19 -1.79 23.65
CA GLU A 152 15.24 -0.72 23.98
C GLU A 152 14.11 -0.65 22.94
N ALA A 153 12.90 -0.29 23.39
CA ALA A 153 11.72 -0.21 22.52
C ALA A 153 11.85 0.86 21.41
N ASN A 154 12.71 1.86 21.59
CA ASN A 154 13.02 2.87 20.58
C ASN A 154 13.89 2.33 19.43
N GLU A 155 14.55 1.18 19.61
CA GLU A 155 15.43 0.52 18.64
C GLU A 155 14.77 -0.67 17.95
N ARG A 156 13.50 -0.95 18.26
CA ARG A 156 12.73 -2.08 17.71
C ARG A 156 12.70 -2.12 16.19
N PHE A 157 12.72 -0.97 15.52
CA PHE A 157 12.64 -0.91 14.06
C PHE A 157 13.93 -0.40 13.45
N ASP A 158 14.34 -1.06 12.38
CA ASP A 158 15.50 -0.70 11.57
C ASP A 158 15.16 -0.80 10.08
N PHE A 159 16.14 -0.52 9.22
CA PHE A 159 16.00 -0.64 7.77
C PHE A 159 17.14 -1.45 7.16
N ARG A 160 16.84 -2.07 6.01
CA ARG A 160 17.85 -2.69 5.14
C ARG A 160 17.81 -2.01 3.79
N VAL A 161 18.97 -1.56 3.31
CA VAL A 161 19.06 -1.00 1.95
C VAL A 161 19.04 -2.14 0.94
N ALA A 162 17.94 -2.27 0.21
CA ALA A 162 17.78 -3.28 -0.83
C ALA A 162 18.46 -2.86 -2.13
N GLU A 163 18.37 -1.58 -2.50
CA GLU A 163 18.95 -1.02 -3.73
C GLU A 163 19.41 0.43 -3.54
N PHE A 164 20.45 0.85 -4.25
CA PHE A 164 20.90 2.24 -4.30
C PHE A 164 21.43 2.62 -5.70
N TYR A 165 21.26 3.90 -6.06
CA TYR A 165 21.67 4.43 -7.37
C TYR A 165 21.76 5.95 -7.40
N ILE A 166 22.39 6.49 -8.46
CA ILE A 166 22.38 7.92 -8.77
C ILE A 166 21.50 8.14 -10.00
N ALA A 167 20.54 9.06 -9.90
CA ALA A 167 19.70 9.50 -11.01
C ALA A 167 19.84 11.00 -11.25
N PRO A 168 19.43 11.53 -12.41
CA PRO A 168 19.25 12.96 -12.61
C PRO A 168 18.25 13.52 -11.57
N ALA A 169 18.44 14.76 -11.11
CA ALA A 169 17.47 15.38 -10.21
C ALA A 169 16.10 15.46 -10.88
N SER A 170 15.03 15.19 -10.12
CA SER A 170 13.66 15.38 -10.61
C SER A 170 13.47 16.85 -11.00
N LYS A 171 12.86 17.08 -12.16
CA LYS A 171 12.54 18.41 -12.70
C LYS A 171 11.38 19.09 -11.97
N GLY A 172 10.91 18.54 -10.85
CA GLY A 172 9.89 19.13 -10.00
C GLY A 172 8.48 18.58 -10.24
N THR A 173 8.34 17.51 -11.02
CA THR A 173 7.12 16.69 -11.06
C THR A 173 7.33 15.45 -10.21
N GLU A 174 6.39 15.20 -9.30
CA GLU A 174 6.45 14.12 -8.30
C GLU A 174 6.48 12.71 -8.92
N ASP A 175 6.03 12.58 -10.18
CA ASP A 175 5.99 11.33 -10.96
C ASP A 175 7.09 11.21 -12.04
N GLU A 176 8.26 11.84 -11.89
CA GLU A 176 9.33 11.65 -12.89
C GLU A 176 10.04 10.30 -12.69
N ASP A 177 9.60 9.32 -13.48
CA ASP A 177 10.18 7.98 -13.58
C ASP A 177 11.71 8.03 -13.72
N VAL A 178 12.39 7.14 -12.99
CA VAL A 178 13.84 6.94 -13.15
C VAL A 178 14.09 6.29 -14.52
N PRO A 179 14.96 6.86 -15.38
CA PRO A 179 15.24 6.27 -16.69
C PRO A 179 15.77 4.84 -16.57
N GLU A 180 15.27 3.91 -17.39
CA GLU A 180 15.71 2.50 -17.40
C GLU A 180 17.22 2.30 -17.64
N SER A 181 17.90 3.31 -18.20
CA SER A 181 19.35 3.30 -18.41
C SER A 181 20.17 3.61 -17.15
N VAL A 182 19.54 4.05 -16.06
CA VAL A 182 20.20 4.29 -14.78
C VAL A 182 20.64 2.95 -14.21
N TYR A 183 21.94 2.84 -13.90
CA TYR A 183 22.46 1.68 -13.23
C TYR A 183 22.09 1.71 -11.75
N SER A 184 21.55 0.61 -11.25
CA SER A 184 21.31 0.37 -9.84
C SER A 184 22.05 -0.87 -9.36
N SER A 185 22.45 -0.84 -8.08
CA SER A 185 23.11 -1.96 -7.43
C SER A 185 22.31 -2.39 -6.20
N SER A 186 22.25 -3.69 -5.97
CA SER A 186 21.73 -4.21 -4.71
C SER A 186 22.64 -3.80 -3.55
N GLY A 187 22.04 -3.42 -2.42
CA GLY A 187 22.76 -3.17 -1.18
C GLY A 187 23.43 -4.41 -0.59
N LYS A 188 23.03 -5.62 -1.00
CA LYS A 188 23.58 -6.89 -0.49
C LYS A 188 25.04 -7.15 -0.86
N TYR A 189 25.54 -6.53 -1.94
CA TYR A 189 26.87 -6.80 -2.49
C TYR A 189 27.88 -5.67 -2.27
N ILE A 190 27.50 -4.63 -1.53
CA ILE A 190 28.39 -3.49 -1.26
C ILE A 190 29.53 -3.91 -0.32
N ASP A 191 30.69 -3.28 -0.47
CA ASP A 191 31.82 -3.46 0.46
C ASP A 191 31.40 -3.11 1.91
N PRO A 192 31.81 -3.89 2.93
CA PRO A 192 31.41 -3.64 4.32
C PRO A 192 31.77 -2.26 4.87
N THR A 193 32.89 -1.68 4.45
CA THR A 193 33.28 -0.33 4.88
C THR A 193 32.37 0.72 4.24
N LEU A 194 32.03 0.53 2.96
CA LEU A 194 31.08 1.40 2.27
C LEU A 194 29.66 1.24 2.81
N HIS A 195 29.26 0.04 3.19
CA HIS A 195 27.98 -0.20 3.86
C HIS A 195 27.86 0.69 5.09
N ASP A 196 28.84 0.62 5.99
CA ASP A 196 28.81 1.37 7.23
C ASP A 196 28.81 2.89 6.98
N LEU A 197 29.73 3.39 6.15
CA LEU A 197 29.82 4.82 5.88
C LEU A 197 28.61 5.38 5.12
N LEU A 198 28.07 4.65 4.13
CA LEU A 198 27.02 5.15 3.24
C LEU A 198 25.61 4.86 3.76
N PHE A 199 25.36 3.67 4.29
CA PHE A 199 24.01 3.28 4.72
C PHE A 199 23.78 3.61 6.18
N ASN A 200 24.78 3.47 7.06
CA ASN A 200 24.59 3.79 8.48
C ASN A 200 24.89 5.27 8.72
N HIS A 201 26.15 5.69 8.54
CA HIS A 201 26.58 7.03 8.93
C HIS A 201 25.96 8.15 8.08
N TYR A 202 26.05 8.06 6.75
CA TYR A 202 25.59 9.12 5.86
C TYR A 202 24.07 9.32 5.88
N LEU A 203 23.29 8.25 6.05
CA LEU A 203 21.83 8.34 6.23
C LEU A 203 21.46 8.84 7.64
N ALA A 204 22.13 8.35 8.70
CA ALA A 204 21.89 8.81 10.06
C ALA A 204 22.16 10.32 10.25
N GLU A 205 23.21 10.87 9.64
CA GLU A 205 23.48 12.32 9.66
C GLU A 205 22.32 13.16 9.08
N ARG A 206 21.52 12.56 8.19
CA ARG A 206 20.35 13.17 7.58
C ARG A 206 19.07 12.88 8.35
N GLY A 207 19.15 12.21 9.50
CA GLY A 207 18.03 11.85 10.37
C GLY A 207 17.26 10.64 9.88
N PHE A 208 17.94 9.68 9.25
CA PHE A 208 17.42 8.34 8.99
C PHE A 208 18.08 7.38 9.98
N ASP A 209 17.45 7.25 11.14
CA ASP A 209 17.88 6.43 12.28
C ASP A 209 16.70 5.58 12.79
N GLN A 210 16.91 4.80 13.85
CA GLN A 210 15.86 3.96 14.44
C GLN A 210 14.66 4.79 14.95
N LYS A 211 14.89 6.05 15.34
CA LYS A 211 13.80 6.98 15.70
C LYS A 211 12.95 7.32 14.48
N PHE A 212 13.56 7.60 13.34
CA PHE A 212 12.84 7.80 12.08
C PHE A 212 12.05 6.54 11.70
N CYS A 213 12.66 5.35 11.76
CA CYS A 213 11.97 4.09 11.45
C CYS A 213 10.70 3.92 12.29
N ARG A 214 10.81 4.08 13.62
CA ARG A 214 9.66 4.00 14.52
C ARG A 214 8.58 5.02 14.20
N GLU A 215 8.94 6.28 13.92
CA GLU A 215 7.95 7.30 13.56
C GLU A 215 7.24 7.01 12.24
N VAL A 216 7.96 6.43 11.27
CA VAL A 216 7.37 5.97 10.00
C VAL A 216 6.42 4.79 10.24
N VAL A 217 6.80 3.79 11.05
CA VAL A 217 5.92 2.66 11.37
C VAL A 217 4.67 3.10 12.13
N ASP A 218 4.82 3.96 13.15
CA ASP A 218 3.69 4.55 13.89
C ASP A 218 2.73 5.27 12.93
N PHE A 219 3.27 6.10 12.03
CA PHE A 219 2.46 6.84 11.05
C PHE A 219 1.81 5.91 10.03
N ALA A 220 2.58 4.99 9.42
CA ALA A 220 2.11 4.10 8.38
C ALA A 220 1.01 3.18 8.91
N THR A 221 1.16 2.68 10.15
CA THR A 221 0.16 1.82 10.79
C THR A 221 -1.15 2.57 11.00
N HIS A 222 -1.09 3.80 11.52
CA HIS A 222 -2.26 4.66 11.65
C HIS A 222 -2.91 4.95 10.30
N TYR A 223 -2.09 5.32 9.31
CA TYR A 223 -2.58 5.73 8.00
C TYR A 223 -3.18 4.56 7.21
N GLU A 224 -2.56 3.39 7.23
CA GLU A 224 -3.08 2.16 6.62
C GLU A 224 -4.45 1.82 7.19
N HIS A 225 -4.59 1.81 8.53
CA HIS A 225 -5.87 1.57 9.20
C HIS A 225 -6.96 2.55 8.76
N SER A 226 -6.62 3.86 8.71
CA SER A 226 -7.55 4.89 8.26
C SER A 226 -8.02 4.66 6.81
N GLN A 227 -7.14 4.14 5.95
CA GLN A 227 -7.43 3.82 4.57
C GLN A 227 -8.25 2.54 4.45
N TYR A 228 -8.04 1.56 5.32
CA TYR A 228 -8.88 0.36 5.43
C TYR A 228 -10.32 0.71 5.83
N VAL A 229 -10.50 1.51 6.88
CA VAL A 229 -11.83 2.00 7.31
C VAL A 229 -12.53 2.77 6.18
N LYS A 230 -11.78 3.59 5.44
CA LYS A 230 -12.30 4.29 4.27
C LYS A 230 -12.72 3.32 3.17
N LEU A 231 -11.92 2.30 2.87
CA LEU A 231 -12.26 1.26 1.88
C LEU A 231 -13.54 0.53 2.26
N LEU A 232 -13.71 0.12 3.52
CA LEU A 232 -14.94 -0.52 4.00
C LEU A 232 -16.16 0.41 3.82
N THR A 233 -16.00 1.70 4.10
CA THR A 233 -17.04 2.72 3.91
C THR A 233 -17.41 2.90 2.43
N ASP A 234 -16.42 2.87 1.54
CA ASP A 234 -16.62 2.97 0.10
C ASP A 234 -17.31 1.71 -0.45
N ILE A 235 -16.94 0.51 0.02
CA ILE A 235 -17.61 -0.76 -0.32
C ILE A 235 -19.07 -0.72 0.14
N GLN A 236 -19.32 -0.30 1.38
CA GLN A 236 -20.69 -0.16 1.90
C GLN A 236 -21.51 0.79 1.03
N SER A 237 -20.93 1.94 0.67
CA SER A 237 -21.55 2.95 -0.19
C SER A 237 -21.82 2.42 -1.60
N PHE A 238 -20.95 1.55 -2.11
CA PHE A 238 -21.11 0.91 -3.41
C PHE A 238 -22.23 -0.15 -3.40
N VAL A 239 -22.26 -1.03 -2.40
CA VAL A 239 -23.27 -2.10 -2.26
C VAL A 239 -24.67 -1.55 -1.97
N SER A 240 -24.76 -0.39 -1.31
CA SER A 240 -26.03 0.24 -0.96
C SER A 240 -26.74 0.92 -2.14
N ARG A 241 -26.10 1.05 -3.30
CA ARG A 241 -26.67 1.64 -4.53
C ARG A 241 -27.41 0.59 -5.35
#